data_AF-A0A3C0S513-F1
#
_entry.id   AF-A0A3C0S513-F1
#
_cell.length_a   1.000
_cell.length_b   1.000
_cell.length_c   1.000
_cell.angle_alpha   90.00
_cell.angle_beta   90.00
_cell.angle_gamma   90.00
#
_symmetry.space_group_name_H-M   'P 1'
#
loop_
_entity.id
_entity.type
_entity.pdbx_description
1 polymer ?
#
loop_
_entity_poly.entity_id
_entity_poly.type
_entity_poly.pdbx_seq_one_letter_code
_entity_poly.pdbx_strand_id
1 'polypeptide(L)'
;MKAEKYSYRKNYGLLLMFFIVISGLYIFALFLSRNYTESHIKNEFTNRKSEIFDQTLVPFNDFFQNRIPEVSFYQGFLDSVQAGKYAYSILSSYPFVREIGFFDLQFNNDHNLNYGFIVNNLRIQPKTITFFTVSRSGLNKNTIRDRGQMGLHSEEINNIGVKLATYIDKLQPNAKLSDKDILKVFYTIRPGQITYLNIPRVNDLIVYKSIMEGNL
;
A
#
# COMPACT_ATOMS: atom_id res chain seq x y z
N MET A 1 52.08 -86.10 18.95
CA MET A 1 51.27 -85.18 18.14
C MET A 1 52.06 -83.90 17.94
N LYS A 2 52.36 -83.50 16.70
CA LYS A 2 52.97 -82.19 16.41
C LYS A 2 51.87 -81.13 16.42
N ALA A 3 52.04 -80.08 17.21
CA ALA A 3 51.13 -78.94 17.23
C ALA A 3 51.29 -78.13 15.93
N GLU A 4 50.19 -77.91 15.21
CA GLU A 4 50.17 -77.00 14.07
C GLU A 4 50.47 -75.58 14.53
N LYS A 5 51.61 -75.04 14.09
CA LYS A 5 51.91 -73.60 14.23
C LYS A 5 51.14 -72.84 13.15
N TYR A 6 50.01 -72.25 13.52
CA TYR A 6 49.32 -71.27 12.69
C TYR A 6 50.20 -70.01 12.57
N SER A 7 50.91 -69.90 11.44
CA SER A 7 51.71 -68.71 11.10
C SER A 7 50.77 -67.63 10.57
N TYR A 8 50.37 -66.69 11.44
CA TYR A 8 49.61 -65.51 11.04
C TYR A 8 50.49 -64.57 10.21
N ARG A 9 50.38 -64.64 8.88
CA ARG A 9 51.03 -63.69 7.95
C ARG A 9 50.30 -62.34 7.99
N LYS A 10 50.91 -61.34 8.63
CA LYS A 10 50.41 -59.96 8.63
C LYS A 10 50.48 -59.38 7.21
N ASN A 11 49.33 -59.03 6.63
CA ASN A 11 49.26 -58.51 5.26
C ASN A 11 49.12 -56.98 5.26
N TYR A 12 50.20 -56.30 5.66
CA TYR A 12 50.23 -54.83 5.83
C TYR A 12 49.88 -54.06 4.54
N GLY A 13 50.18 -54.61 3.36
CA GLY A 13 49.80 -54.00 2.09
C GLY A 13 48.29 -53.96 1.86
N LEU A 14 47.56 -55.01 2.29
CA LEU A 14 46.11 -55.06 2.19
C LEU A 14 45.45 -54.03 3.13
N LEU A 15 45.97 -53.89 4.35
CA LEU A 15 45.55 -52.87 5.32
C LEU A 15 45.76 -51.45 4.77
N LEU A 16 46.91 -51.20 4.14
CA LEU A 16 47.23 -49.90 3.56
C LEU A 16 46.32 -49.56 2.38
N MET A 17 46.07 -50.52 1.47
CA MET A 17 45.11 -50.34 0.37
C MET A 17 43.70 -50.06 0.89
N PHE A 18 43.26 -50.79 1.90
CA PHE A 18 41.96 -50.58 2.54
C PHE A 18 41.84 -49.16 3.10
N PHE A 19 42.89 -48.66 3.75
CA PHE A 19 42.92 -47.30 4.31
C PHE A 19 42.82 -46.22 3.23
N ILE A 20 43.49 -46.41 2.09
CA ILE A 20 43.42 -45.49 0.94
C ILE A 20 42.00 -45.45 0.38
N VAL A 21 41.38 -46.61 0.15
CA VAL A 21 40.03 -46.70 -0.41
C VAL A 21 39.01 -46.06 0.53
N ILE A 22 39.09 -46.34 1.84
CA ILE A 22 38.15 -45.76 2.81
C ILE A 22 38.31 -44.24 2.93
N SER A 23 39.55 -43.74 2.88
CA SER A 23 39.82 -42.31 2.92
C SER A 23 39.32 -41.61 1.66
N GLY A 24 39.50 -42.23 0.49
CA GLY A 24 38.97 -41.73 -0.78
C GLY A 24 37.45 -41.67 -0.79
N LEU A 25 36.77 -42.73 -0.32
CA LEU A 25 35.31 -42.76 -0.17
C LEU A 25 34.82 -41.68 0.80
N TYR A 26 35.53 -41.48 1.91
CA TYR A 26 35.18 -40.45 2.89
C TYR A 26 35.26 -39.04 2.28
N ILE A 27 36.35 -38.71 1.57
CA ILE A 27 36.51 -37.41 0.90
C ILE A 27 35.41 -37.23 -0.16
N PHE A 28 35.12 -38.27 -0.93
CA PHE A 28 34.06 -38.23 -1.94
C PHE A 28 32.68 -38.01 -1.32
N ALA A 29 32.37 -38.68 -0.20
CA ALA A 29 31.13 -38.49 0.54
C ALA A 29 31.01 -37.06 1.10
N LEU A 30 32.09 -36.49 1.64
CA LEU A 30 32.11 -35.10 2.09
C LEU A 30 31.85 -34.11 0.95
N PHE A 31 32.46 -34.34 -0.22
CA PHE A 31 32.25 -33.49 -1.39
C PHE A 31 30.78 -33.52 -1.85
N LEU A 32 30.19 -34.71 -1.95
CA LEU A 32 28.77 -34.85 -2.28
C LEU A 32 27.86 -34.22 -1.22
N SER A 33 28.12 -34.49 0.05
CA SER A 33 27.36 -33.94 1.17
C SER A 33 27.38 -32.42 1.19
N ARG A 34 28.55 -31.81 0.92
CA ARG A 34 28.68 -30.37 0.82
C ARG A 34 27.84 -29.80 -0.33
N ASN A 35 28.00 -30.34 -1.53
CA ASN A 35 27.27 -29.85 -2.71
C ASN A 35 25.75 -30.01 -2.56
N TYR A 36 25.32 -31.14 -2.00
CA TYR A 36 23.90 -31.39 -1.71
C TYR A 36 23.37 -30.40 -0.67
N THR A 37 24.10 -30.20 0.43
CA THR A 37 23.73 -29.25 1.48
C THR A 37 23.65 -27.81 0.96
N GLU A 38 24.65 -27.35 0.20
CA GLU A 38 24.66 -26.01 -0.39
C GLU A 38 23.45 -25.80 -1.32
N SER A 39 23.18 -26.77 -2.20
CA SER A 39 22.03 -26.72 -3.11
C SER A 39 20.69 -26.72 -2.36
N HIS A 40 20.55 -27.60 -1.36
CA HIS A 40 19.35 -27.71 -0.55
C HIS A 40 19.06 -26.41 0.21
N ILE A 41 20.06 -25.85 0.90
CA ILE A 41 19.93 -24.58 1.63
C ILE A 41 19.58 -23.44 0.68
N LYS A 42 20.22 -23.36 -0.49
CA LYS A 42 19.93 -22.32 -1.47
C LYS A 42 18.50 -22.39 -1.97
N ASN A 43 18.01 -23.60 -2.28
CA ASN A 43 16.65 -23.81 -2.76
C ASN A 43 15.63 -23.48 -1.67
N GLU A 44 15.83 -23.95 -0.43
CA GLU A 44 14.98 -23.60 0.72
C GLU A 44 14.93 -22.08 0.95
N PHE A 45 16.08 -21.41 0.89
CA PHE A 45 16.15 -19.96 1.04
C PHE A 45 15.39 -19.22 -0.07
N THR A 46 15.56 -19.63 -1.32
CA THR A 46 14.83 -19.04 -2.46
C THR A 46 13.33 -19.25 -2.34
N ASN A 47 12.89 -20.46 -1.97
CA ASN A 47 11.47 -20.78 -1.78
C ASN A 47 10.86 -19.94 -0.66
N ARG A 48 11.50 -19.93 0.52
CA ARG A 48 11.04 -19.13 1.67
C ARG A 48 11.02 -17.64 1.37
N LYS A 49 12.00 -17.14 0.62
CA LYS A 49 12.01 -15.74 0.19
C LYS A 49 10.79 -15.41 -0.68
N SER A 50 10.45 -16.28 -1.64
CA SER A 50 9.26 -16.10 -2.48
C SER A 50 7.99 -16.16 -1.63
N GLU A 51 7.88 -17.14 -0.74
CA GLU A 51 6.72 -17.31 0.13
C GLU A 51 6.51 -16.08 1.04
N ILE A 52 7.57 -15.59 1.67
CA ILE A 52 7.51 -14.37 2.49
C ILE A 52 7.08 -13.18 1.63
N PHE A 53 7.61 -13.05 0.42
CA PHE A 53 7.21 -11.97 -0.49
C PHE A 53 5.71 -12.04 -0.81
N ASP A 54 5.20 -13.21 -1.17
CA ASP A 54 3.78 -13.41 -1.46
C ASP A 54 2.92 -13.10 -0.22
N GLN A 55 3.32 -13.57 0.96
CA GLN A 55 2.62 -13.27 2.22
C GLN A 55 2.61 -11.77 2.53
N THR A 56 3.67 -11.02 2.20
CA THR A 56 3.68 -9.56 2.38
C THR A 56 2.79 -8.82 1.39
N LEU A 57 2.51 -9.40 0.22
CA LEU A 57 1.61 -8.82 -0.78
C LEU A 57 0.15 -9.06 -0.45
N VAL A 58 -0.21 -10.14 0.25
CA VAL A 58 -1.60 -10.44 0.64
C VAL A 58 -2.31 -9.25 1.31
N PRO A 59 -1.81 -8.67 2.42
CA PRO A 59 -2.50 -7.58 3.10
C PRO A 59 -2.50 -6.28 2.28
N PHE A 60 -1.48 -6.06 1.44
CA PHE A 60 -1.45 -4.94 0.51
C PHE A 60 -2.53 -5.08 -0.57
N ASN A 61 -2.65 -6.26 -1.16
CA ASN A 61 -3.62 -6.54 -2.20
C ASN A 61 -5.05 -6.47 -1.67
N ASP A 62 -5.30 -7.03 -0.49
CA ASP A 62 -6.59 -6.92 0.20
C ASP A 62 -6.95 -5.47 0.50
N PHE A 63 -6.02 -4.69 1.06
CA PHE A 63 -6.23 -3.25 1.27
C PHE A 63 -6.59 -2.53 -0.02
N PHE A 64 -5.81 -2.74 -1.08
CA PHE A 64 -5.95 -2.02 -2.33
C PHE A 64 -7.24 -2.39 -3.09
N GLN A 65 -7.57 -3.68 -3.16
CA GLN A 65 -8.70 -4.16 -3.94
C GLN A 65 -10.03 -4.07 -3.19
N ASN A 66 -10.03 -4.23 -1.86
CA ASN A 66 -11.27 -4.33 -1.09
C ASN A 66 -11.53 -3.10 -0.22
N ARG A 67 -10.52 -2.60 0.50
CA ARG A 67 -10.73 -1.54 1.52
C ARG A 67 -10.73 -0.14 0.94
N ILE A 68 -9.94 0.14 -0.09
CA ILE A 68 -9.95 1.46 -0.73
C ILE A 68 -11.30 1.74 -1.41
N PRO A 69 -11.90 0.82 -2.19
CA PRO A 69 -13.24 1.03 -2.73
C PRO A 69 -14.30 1.18 -1.64
N GLU A 70 -14.07 0.64 -0.43
CA GLU A 70 -14.99 0.78 0.70
C GLU A 70 -15.32 2.24 1.03
N VAL A 71 -14.36 3.16 0.83
CA VAL A 71 -14.58 4.59 1.05
C VAL A 71 -15.70 5.14 0.14
N SER A 72 -15.87 4.57 -1.06
CA SER A 72 -16.95 4.96 -1.97
C SER A 72 -18.34 4.51 -1.51
N PHE A 73 -18.44 3.49 -0.64
CA PHE A 73 -19.73 3.05 -0.09
C PHE A 73 -20.35 4.06 0.88
N TYR A 74 -19.56 4.99 1.41
CA TYR A 74 -20.10 6.07 2.24
C TYR A 74 -20.93 7.08 1.42
N GLN A 75 -20.98 6.98 0.08
CA GLN A 75 -21.85 7.77 -0.81
C GLN A 75 -21.85 9.29 -0.53
N GLY A 76 -20.72 9.83 -0.07
CA GLY A 76 -20.59 11.25 0.30
C GLY A 76 -20.98 11.61 1.74
N PHE A 77 -21.32 10.64 2.59
CA PHE A 77 -21.76 10.84 3.99
C PHE A 77 -20.71 10.45 5.04
N LEU A 78 -19.42 10.49 4.70
CA LEU A 78 -18.37 10.27 5.69
C LEU A 78 -18.22 11.52 6.57
N ASP A 79 -18.87 11.54 7.72
CA ASP A 79 -18.66 12.59 8.73
C ASP A 79 -17.35 12.34 9.53
N SER A 80 -16.93 13.32 10.32
CA SER A 80 -15.67 13.21 11.08
C SER A 80 -15.65 12.06 12.12
N VAL A 81 -16.81 11.55 12.53
CA VAL A 81 -16.94 10.45 13.49
C VAL A 81 -16.81 9.11 12.77
N GLN A 82 -17.50 8.95 11.64
CA GLN A 82 -17.39 7.80 10.76
C GLN A 82 -15.99 7.67 10.18
N ALA A 83 -15.38 8.81 9.78
CA ALA A 83 -13.98 8.85 9.35
C ALA A 83 -13.03 8.31 10.42
N GLY A 84 -13.27 8.61 11.71
CA GLY A 84 -12.49 8.06 12.81
C GLY A 84 -12.64 6.55 12.98
N LYS A 85 -13.86 6.02 12.83
CA LYS A 85 -14.13 4.56 12.88
C LYS A 85 -13.44 3.83 11.72
N TYR A 86 -13.59 4.37 10.51
CA TYR A 86 -12.92 3.87 9.32
C TYR A 86 -11.40 3.88 9.51
N ALA A 87 -10.85 5.03 9.94
CA ALA A 87 -9.42 5.17 10.14
C ALA A 87 -8.87 4.19 11.18
N TYR A 88 -9.57 4.00 12.30
CA TYR A 88 -9.18 3.01 13.29
C TYR A 88 -9.18 1.59 12.71
N SER A 89 -10.21 1.20 11.95
CA SER A 89 -10.28 -0.12 11.32
C SER A 89 -9.10 -0.37 10.37
N ILE A 90 -8.76 0.61 9.53
CA ILE A 90 -7.65 0.47 8.58
C ILE A 90 -6.30 0.48 9.30
N LEU A 91 -6.04 1.48 10.15
CA LEU A 91 -4.73 1.64 10.80
C LEU A 91 -4.41 0.51 11.79
N SER A 92 -5.43 -0.14 12.35
CA SER A 92 -5.22 -1.32 13.21
C SER A 92 -5.03 -2.62 12.41
N SER A 93 -5.64 -2.74 11.23
CA SER A 93 -5.59 -3.95 10.41
C SER A 93 -4.43 -3.99 9.42
N TYR A 94 -3.93 -2.82 8.98
CA TYR A 94 -2.91 -2.69 7.93
C TYR A 94 -1.70 -1.88 8.43
N PRO A 95 -0.68 -2.53 9.02
CA PRO A 95 0.46 -1.85 9.65
C PRO A 95 1.31 -0.98 8.72
N PHE A 96 1.20 -1.18 7.41
CA PHE A 96 1.89 -0.35 6.41
C PHE A 96 1.20 0.99 6.16
N VAL A 97 -0.07 1.14 6.56
CA VAL A 97 -0.79 2.42 6.52
C VAL A 97 -0.42 3.21 7.78
N ARG A 98 0.27 4.34 7.59
CA ARG A 98 0.80 5.13 8.72
C ARG A 98 -0.15 6.22 9.19
N GLU A 99 -0.89 6.80 8.26
CA GLU A 99 -1.75 7.96 8.52
C GLU A 99 -2.92 7.97 7.53
N ILE A 100 -4.07 8.47 7.97
CA ILE A 100 -5.23 8.74 7.12
C ILE A 100 -5.63 10.20 7.30
N GLY A 101 -5.64 10.96 6.21
CA GLY A 101 -6.11 12.34 6.17
C GLY A 101 -7.56 12.44 5.70
N PHE A 102 -8.39 13.13 6.44
CA PHE A 102 -9.78 13.46 6.10
C PHE A 102 -9.91 14.97 5.86
N PHE A 103 -10.29 15.34 4.63
CA PHE A 103 -10.41 16.72 4.20
C PHE A 103 -11.90 17.05 4.00
N ASP A 104 -12.45 17.92 4.87
CA ASP A 104 -13.80 18.44 4.72
C ASP A 104 -13.74 19.61 3.73
N LEU A 105 -14.14 19.37 2.48
CA LEU A 105 -14.01 20.34 1.39
C LEU A 105 -15.26 21.21 1.22
N GLN A 106 -15.03 22.47 0.91
CA GLN A 106 -16.04 23.47 0.60
C GLN A 106 -15.81 24.00 -0.82
N PHE A 107 -16.90 24.15 -1.56
CA PHE A 107 -16.95 24.75 -2.90
C PHE A 107 -17.65 26.12 -2.79
N ASN A 108 -17.01 27.20 -3.25
CA ASN A 108 -17.56 28.56 -3.18
C ASN A 108 -16.99 29.48 -4.28
N ASN A 109 -17.42 30.74 -4.27
CA ASN A 109 -16.94 31.83 -5.14
C ASN A 109 -16.35 33.02 -4.34
N ASP A 110 -15.92 32.83 -3.09
CA ASP A 110 -15.46 33.94 -2.25
C ASP A 110 -14.01 34.34 -2.61
N HIS A 111 -13.89 35.51 -3.26
CA HIS A 111 -12.64 36.06 -3.75
C HIS A 111 -11.62 36.45 -2.67
N ASN A 112 -12.00 36.47 -1.40
CA ASN A 112 -11.09 36.80 -0.30
C ASN A 112 -10.21 35.63 0.16
N LEU A 113 -10.40 34.44 -0.42
CA LEU A 113 -9.70 33.22 -0.04
C LEU A 113 -8.55 32.93 -1.00
N ASN A 114 -7.33 32.91 -0.46
CA ASN A 114 -6.08 32.75 -1.21
C ASN A 114 -5.42 31.37 -1.04
N TYR A 115 -6.16 30.35 -0.61
CA TYR A 115 -5.65 28.99 -0.42
C TYR A 115 -6.62 27.95 -0.96
N GLY A 116 -6.11 26.74 -1.22
CA GLY A 116 -6.86 25.68 -1.91
C GLY A 116 -6.72 25.79 -3.43
N PHE A 117 -7.66 25.17 -4.14
CA PHE A 117 -7.69 25.15 -5.59
C PHE A 117 -8.64 26.23 -6.13
N ILE A 118 -8.17 27.01 -7.10
CA ILE A 118 -8.89 28.14 -7.68
C ILE A 118 -8.88 28.00 -9.20
N VAL A 119 -10.06 28.05 -9.82
CA VAL A 119 -10.24 28.08 -11.27
C VAL A 119 -11.43 28.96 -11.63
N ASN A 120 -11.22 29.98 -12.46
CA ASN A 120 -12.23 30.99 -12.77
C ASN A 120 -12.86 31.54 -11.47
N ASN A 121 -14.17 31.37 -11.31
CA ASN A 121 -14.94 31.78 -10.14
C ASN A 121 -15.09 30.65 -9.10
N LEU A 122 -14.68 29.42 -9.42
CA LEU A 122 -14.78 28.28 -8.52
C LEU A 122 -13.56 28.19 -7.60
N ARG A 123 -13.83 28.05 -6.30
CA ARG A 123 -12.82 27.84 -5.27
C ARG A 123 -13.16 26.57 -4.49
N ILE A 124 -12.17 25.69 -4.35
CA ILE A 124 -12.26 24.44 -3.59
C ILE A 124 -11.25 24.53 -2.45
N GLN A 125 -11.73 24.48 -1.23
CA GLN A 125 -10.89 24.65 -0.05
C GLN A 125 -11.29 23.73 1.10
N PRO A 126 -10.37 23.36 1.99
CA PRO A 126 -10.71 22.61 3.18
C PRO A 126 -11.31 23.56 4.22
N LYS A 127 -12.42 23.15 4.82
CA LYS A 127 -12.97 23.73 6.06
C LYS A 127 -12.26 23.15 7.28
N THR A 128 -11.93 21.86 7.25
CA THR A 128 -11.11 21.18 8.26
C THR A 128 -10.26 20.10 7.61
N ILE A 129 -9.09 19.84 8.19
CA ILE A 129 -8.26 18.69 7.83
C ILE A 129 -8.04 17.89 9.12
N THR A 130 -8.35 16.60 9.10
CA THR A 130 -8.16 15.72 10.26
C THR A 130 -7.25 14.57 9.89
N PHE A 131 -6.13 14.45 10.59
CA PHE A 131 -5.21 13.33 10.47
C PHE A 131 -5.45 12.32 11.58
N PHE A 132 -5.49 11.05 11.18
CA PHE A 132 -5.62 9.91 12.08
C PHE A 132 -4.35 9.07 12.02
N THR A 133 -3.79 8.76 13.18
CA THR A 133 -2.65 7.84 13.32
C THR A 133 -2.94 6.85 14.44
N VAL A 134 -2.31 5.68 14.43
CA VAL A 134 -2.40 4.71 15.54
C VAL A 134 -1.09 4.70 16.29
N SER A 135 -1.19 4.77 17.61
CA SER A 135 -0.07 4.63 18.54
C SER A 135 -0.36 3.53 19.57
N ARG A 136 0.58 3.27 20.48
CA ARG A 136 0.39 2.28 21.56
C ARG A 136 -0.81 2.58 22.45
N SER A 137 -1.23 3.84 22.56
CA SER A 137 -2.41 4.27 23.33
C SER A 137 -3.72 4.27 22.55
N GLY A 138 -3.70 3.85 21.26
CA GLY A 138 -4.87 3.82 20.39
C GLY A 138 -4.84 4.88 19.29
N LEU A 139 -6.02 5.26 18.79
CA LEU A 139 -6.18 6.22 17.70
C LEU A 139 -5.88 7.64 18.20
N ASN A 140 -4.92 8.29 17.56
CA ASN A 140 -4.64 9.71 17.73
C ASN A 140 -5.31 10.50 16.61
N LYS A 141 -5.86 11.67 16.98
CA LYS A 141 -6.54 12.58 16.07
C LYS A 141 -5.90 13.96 16.17
N ASN A 142 -5.46 14.50 15.03
CA ASN A 142 -5.00 15.87 14.91
C ASN A 142 -5.90 16.62 13.91
N THR A 143 -6.54 17.72 14.32
CA THR A 143 -7.42 18.49 13.43
C THR A 143 -6.89 19.90 13.21
N ILE A 144 -6.61 20.23 11.96
CA ILE A 144 -6.21 21.55 11.51
C ILE A 144 -7.46 22.36 11.15
N ARG A 145 -7.58 23.54 11.76
CA ARG A 145 -8.61 24.56 11.47
C ARG A 145 -8.02 25.90 11.02
N ASP A 146 -6.72 26.08 11.20
CA ASP A 146 -6.03 27.30 10.81
C ASP A 146 -5.81 27.35 9.30
N ARG A 147 -6.11 28.50 8.69
CA ARG A 147 -6.03 28.69 7.23
C ARG A 147 -4.58 28.63 6.71
N GLY A 148 -3.62 29.16 7.47
CA GLY A 148 -2.21 29.14 7.10
C GLY A 148 -1.66 27.72 7.07
N GLN A 149 -1.99 26.92 8.08
CA GLN A 149 -1.63 25.50 8.13
C GLN A 149 -2.32 24.67 7.06
N MET A 150 -3.58 24.96 6.71
CA MET A 150 -4.26 24.31 5.59
C MET A 150 -3.58 24.55 4.24
N GLY A 151 -3.00 25.73 4.04
CA GLY A 151 -2.27 26.06 2.81
C GLY A 151 -1.10 25.12 2.53
N LEU A 152 -0.50 24.51 3.56
CA LEU A 152 0.57 23.53 3.42
C LEU A 152 0.11 22.22 2.76
N HIS A 153 -1.19 21.93 2.78
CA HIS A 153 -1.81 20.75 2.16
C HIS A 153 -2.54 21.10 0.84
N SER A 154 -2.21 22.26 0.25
CA SER A 154 -2.84 22.70 -0.99
C SER A 154 -2.48 21.83 -2.19
N GLU A 155 -1.34 21.11 -2.16
CA GLU A 155 -0.95 20.24 -3.27
C GLU A 155 -1.96 19.12 -3.50
N GLU A 156 -2.40 18.42 -2.46
CA GLU A 156 -3.41 17.38 -2.59
C GLU A 156 -4.73 17.93 -3.17
N ILE A 157 -5.15 19.09 -2.67
CA ILE A 157 -6.39 19.75 -3.10
C ILE A 157 -6.27 20.20 -4.56
N ASN A 158 -5.12 20.74 -4.96
CA ASN A 158 -4.87 21.16 -6.33
C ASN A 158 -4.90 19.97 -7.30
N ASN A 159 -4.29 18.85 -6.93
CA ASN A 159 -4.25 17.64 -7.75
C ASN A 159 -5.66 17.09 -8.03
N ILE A 160 -6.52 17.06 -7.00
CA ILE A 160 -7.92 16.66 -7.16
C ILE A 160 -8.72 17.74 -7.89
N GLY A 161 -8.51 19.01 -7.53
CA GLY A 161 -9.23 20.15 -8.08
C GLY A 161 -9.07 20.28 -9.59
N VAL A 162 -7.85 20.08 -10.12
CA VAL A 162 -7.60 20.09 -11.57
C VAL A 162 -8.40 18.98 -12.27
N LYS A 163 -8.41 17.76 -11.73
CA LYS A 163 -9.17 16.63 -12.30
C LYS A 163 -10.66 16.91 -12.29
N LEU A 164 -11.18 17.39 -11.17
CA LEU A 164 -12.58 17.72 -10.99
C LEU A 164 -13.02 18.86 -11.91
N ALA A 165 -12.26 19.95 -11.96
CA ALA A 165 -12.54 21.09 -12.84
C ALA A 165 -12.54 20.66 -14.32
N THR A 166 -11.56 19.86 -14.74
CA THR A 166 -11.49 19.32 -16.11
C THR A 166 -12.71 18.45 -16.44
N TYR A 167 -13.24 17.72 -15.45
CA TYR A 167 -14.43 16.91 -15.63
C TYR A 167 -15.70 17.78 -15.71
N ILE A 168 -15.86 18.73 -14.78
CA ILE A 168 -17.00 19.65 -14.71
C ILE A 168 -17.09 20.51 -15.98
N ASP A 169 -15.97 21.00 -16.50
CA ASP A 169 -15.91 21.77 -17.74
C ASP A 169 -16.58 21.01 -18.91
N LYS A 170 -16.33 19.70 -19.01
CA LYS A 170 -16.88 18.81 -20.04
C LYS A 170 -18.24 18.22 -19.71
N LEU A 171 -18.78 18.50 -18.52
CA LEU A 171 -20.02 17.92 -18.05
C LEU A 171 -21.21 18.41 -18.89
N GLN A 172 -22.01 17.46 -19.38
CA GLN A 172 -23.30 17.71 -20.01
C GLN A 172 -24.44 17.45 -19.01
N PRO A 173 -25.60 18.14 -19.11
CA PRO A 173 -26.71 18.00 -18.15
C PRO A 173 -27.24 16.58 -17.96
N ASN A 174 -27.11 15.72 -18.99
CA ASN A 174 -27.57 14.32 -18.97
C ASN A 174 -26.41 13.31 -18.85
N ALA A 175 -25.21 13.77 -18.51
CA ALA A 175 -24.04 12.91 -18.40
C ALA A 175 -24.21 11.92 -17.25
N LYS A 176 -23.92 10.64 -17.53
CA LYS A 176 -23.76 9.61 -16.50
C LYS A 176 -22.28 9.43 -16.21
N LEU A 177 -21.93 9.34 -14.93
CA LEU A 177 -20.59 8.95 -14.49
C LEU A 177 -20.37 7.48 -14.84
N SER A 178 -19.40 7.18 -15.70
CA SER A 178 -18.92 5.81 -15.91
C SER A 178 -17.91 5.41 -14.82
N ASP A 179 -17.73 4.13 -14.57
CA ASP A 179 -16.73 3.62 -13.61
C ASP A 179 -15.31 4.11 -13.96
N LYS A 180 -15.03 4.24 -15.26
CA LYS A 180 -13.76 4.78 -15.76
C LYS A 180 -13.59 6.26 -15.41
N ASP A 181 -14.66 7.04 -15.51
CA ASP A 181 -14.63 8.46 -15.12
C ASP A 181 -14.45 8.58 -13.60
N ILE A 182 -15.12 7.69 -12.84
CA ILE A 182 -14.99 7.65 -11.38
C ILE A 182 -13.53 7.45 -10.96
N LEU A 183 -12.88 6.41 -11.49
CA LEU A 183 -11.49 6.09 -11.20
C LEU A 183 -10.52 7.18 -11.68
N LYS A 184 -10.78 7.80 -12.83
CA LYS A 184 -9.89 8.81 -13.40
C LYS A 184 -9.96 10.15 -12.66
N VAL A 185 -11.17 10.55 -12.24
CA VAL A 185 -11.43 11.89 -11.68
C VAL A 185 -11.29 11.88 -10.16
N PHE A 186 -11.85 10.89 -9.48
CA PHE A 186 -12.00 10.89 -8.02
C PHE A 186 -10.94 10.08 -7.28
N TYR A 187 -10.08 9.35 -8.00
CA TYR A 187 -8.94 8.66 -7.41
C TYR A 187 -7.62 9.22 -7.93
N THR A 188 -6.65 9.32 -7.02
CA THR A 188 -5.25 9.59 -7.34
C THR A 188 -4.39 8.57 -6.60
N ILE A 189 -3.62 7.80 -7.36
CA ILE A 189 -2.74 6.76 -6.83
C ILE A 189 -1.31 7.18 -7.15
N ARG A 190 -0.52 7.41 -6.10
CA ARG A 190 0.91 7.71 -6.18
C ARG A 190 1.67 6.73 -5.28
N PRO A 191 2.97 6.50 -5.50
CA PRO A 191 3.77 5.70 -4.59
C PRO A 191 3.64 6.23 -3.15
N GLY A 192 3.13 5.39 -2.24
CA GLY A 192 2.96 5.72 -0.82
C GLY A 192 1.73 6.56 -0.45
N GLN A 193 0.89 6.98 -1.40
CA GLN A 193 -0.30 7.78 -1.12
C GLN A 193 -1.45 7.46 -2.07
N ILE A 194 -2.64 7.28 -1.50
CA ILE A 194 -3.89 7.10 -2.26
C ILE A 194 -4.88 8.13 -1.77
N THR A 195 -5.37 8.94 -2.70
CA THR A 195 -6.29 10.02 -2.42
C THR A 195 -7.61 9.76 -3.12
N TYR A 196 -8.70 9.88 -2.36
CA TYR A 196 -10.06 9.73 -2.86
C TYR A 196 -10.86 11.00 -2.57
N LEU A 197 -11.61 11.45 -3.57
CA LEU A 197 -12.62 12.48 -3.42
C LEU A 197 -14.00 11.82 -3.45
N ASN A 198 -14.85 12.12 -2.47
CA ASN A 198 -16.25 11.71 -2.50
C ASN A 198 -16.91 12.17 -3.80
N ILE A 199 -17.55 11.25 -4.51
CA ILE A 199 -18.19 11.52 -5.80
C ILE A 199 -19.43 12.39 -5.55
N PRO A 200 -19.45 13.67 -5.97
CA PRO A 200 -20.62 14.52 -5.80
C PRO A 200 -21.76 14.03 -6.68
N ARG A 201 -23.00 14.39 -6.32
CA ARG A 201 -24.14 14.08 -7.18
C ARG A 201 -24.05 14.90 -8.45
N VAL A 202 -24.68 14.43 -9.54
CA VAL A 202 -24.70 15.16 -10.82
C VAL A 202 -25.22 16.60 -10.64
N ASN A 203 -26.25 16.80 -9.80
CA ASN A 203 -26.77 18.14 -9.51
C ASN A 203 -25.74 19.05 -8.83
N ASP A 204 -24.94 18.51 -7.90
CA ASP A 204 -23.88 19.27 -7.22
C ASP A 204 -22.80 19.67 -8.23
N LEU A 205 -22.44 18.77 -9.16
CA LEU A 205 -21.49 19.04 -10.23
C LEU A 205 -21.99 20.12 -11.20
N ILE A 206 -23.29 20.14 -11.51
CA ILE A 206 -23.92 21.21 -12.32
C ILE A 206 -23.83 22.54 -11.57
N VAL A 207 -24.11 22.57 -10.26
CA VAL A 207 -23.94 23.79 -9.44
C VAL A 207 -22.49 24.25 -9.47
N TYR A 208 -21.52 23.35 -9.28
CA TYR A 208 -20.11 23.70 -9.35
C TYR A 208 -19.71 24.24 -10.73
N LYS A 209 -20.30 23.73 -11.82
CA LYS A 209 -20.14 24.28 -13.17
C LYS A 209 -20.67 25.71 -13.25
N SER A 210 -21.88 25.95 -12.77
CA SER A 210 -22.48 27.29 -12.73
C SER A 210 -21.64 28.27 -11.91
N ILE A 211 -21.08 27.83 -10.78
CA ILE A 211 -20.14 28.65 -10.00
C ILE A 211 -18.93 28.98 -10.87
N MET A 212 -18.30 27.97 -11.48
CA MET A 212 -17.09 28.13 -12.29
C MET A 212 -17.29 29.09 -13.48
N GLU A 213 -18.47 29.07 -14.10
CA GLU A 213 -18.85 29.92 -15.24
C GLU A 213 -19.30 31.34 -14.80
N GLY A 214 -19.59 31.55 -13.51
CA GLY A 214 -20.14 32.83 -13.02
C GLY A 214 -21.62 33.02 -13.30
N ASN A 215 -22.37 31.92 -13.43
CA ASN A 215 -23.81 31.91 -13.72
C ASN A 215 -24.68 31.86 -12.45
N LEU A 216 -24.07 32.06 -11.27
CA LEU A 216 -24.71 32.05 -9.94
C LEU A 216 -24.53 33.38 -9.22
#